data_AF-A0A6A7BP85-F1
#
_entry.id   AF-A0A6A7BP85-F1
#
_cell.length_a   1.000
_cell.length_b   1.000
_cell.length_c   1.000
_cell.angle_alpha   90.00
_cell.angle_beta   90.00
_cell.angle_gamma   90.00
#
_symmetry.space_group_name_H-M   'P 1'
#
loop_
_entity.id
_entity.type
_entity.pdbx_description
1 polymer ?
#
loop_
_entity_poly.entity_id
_entity_poly.type
_entity_poly.pdbx_seq_one_letter_code
_entity_poly.pdbx_strand_id
1 'polypeptide(L)'
;MSSDTPNPHLSTSQTSGAGDPDEESLTPLEQEVLDEYARLLGNLNNMSTLLLSLSNAPSAAILDGLRGLERKTSLVFTLLKASVYSIVLNQQISDASGGHAEGRED
;
A
#
# COMPACT_ATOMS: atom_id res chain seq x y z
N MET A 1 52.43 -58.84 -22.75
CA MET A 1 51.48 -57.72 -22.94
C MET A 1 50.97 -57.34 -21.56
N SER A 2 50.85 -56.02 -21.31
CA SER A 2 50.17 -55.37 -20.16
C SER A 2 50.98 -55.32 -18.85
N SER A 3 51.70 -54.22 -18.57
CA SER A 3 51.29 -52.95 -17.91
C SER A 3 51.28 -53.09 -16.38
N ASP A 4 52.29 -52.59 -15.66
CA ASP A 4 52.43 -51.20 -15.16
C ASP A 4 51.30 -50.78 -14.21
N THR A 5 51.59 -50.72 -12.90
CA THR A 5 51.44 -49.52 -12.03
C THR A 5 51.65 -49.85 -10.54
N PRO A 6 52.68 -49.28 -9.88
CA PRO A 6 52.77 -49.22 -8.42
C PRO A 6 51.91 -48.06 -7.86
N ASN A 7 51.18 -48.34 -6.78
CA ASN A 7 50.37 -47.37 -6.01
C ASN A 7 51.10 -46.05 -5.73
N PRO A 8 50.48 -44.88 -5.96
CA PRO A 8 51.00 -43.62 -5.45
C PRO A 8 50.73 -43.53 -3.95
N HIS A 9 51.81 -43.31 -3.23
CA HIS A 9 51.92 -42.91 -1.84
C HIS A 9 50.94 -41.77 -1.51
N LEU A 10 50.12 -41.95 -0.46
CA LEU A 10 49.53 -40.83 0.27
C LEU A 10 50.65 -40.10 1.01
N SER A 11 51.38 -39.24 0.30
CA SER A 11 52.10 -38.14 0.94
C SER A 11 51.08 -37.04 1.20
N THR A 12 50.54 -37.04 2.41
CA THR A 12 49.93 -35.85 2.99
C THR A 12 51.04 -34.82 3.12
N SER A 13 51.23 -34.03 2.06
CA SER A 13 52.00 -32.81 2.17
C SER A 13 51.14 -31.85 2.99
N GLN A 14 51.48 -31.77 4.28
CA GLN A 14 51.38 -30.55 5.05
C GLN A 14 52.13 -29.46 4.26
N THR A 15 51.46 -28.87 3.28
CA THR A 15 51.81 -27.54 2.82
C THR A 15 51.28 -26.63 3.90
N SER A 16 52.19 -26.16 4.74
CA SER A 16 52.05 -24.89 5.42
C SER A 16 51.71 -23.85 4.36
N GLY A 17 50.42 -23.73 4.02
CA GLY A 17 49.87 -22.59 3.34
C GLY A 17 49.96 -21.46 4.35
N ALA A 18 51.11 -20.79 4.37
CA ALA A 18 51.06 -19.36 4.56
C ALA A 18 49.99 -18.87 3.58
N GLY A 19 48.80 -18.55 4.11
CA GLY A 19 47.70 -18.03 3.32
C GLY A 19 48.27 -16.88 2.52
N ASP A 20 48.15 -16.99 1.20
CA ASP A 20 48.52 -15.92 0.30
C ASP A 20 47.67 -14.71 0.73
N PRO A 21 48.26 -13.58 1.17
CA PRO A 21 47.47 -12.41 1.57
C PRO A 21 46.58 -11.90 0.42
N ASP A 22 46.85 -12.35 -0.80
CA ASP A 22 46.09 -12.05 -2.00
C ASP A 22 44.79 -12.88 -2.14
N GLU A 23 44.65 -14.06 -1.50
CA GLU A 23 43.41 -14.85 -1.53
C GLU A 23 42.27 -14.22 -0.70
N GLU A 24 42.59 -13.33 0.23
CA GLU A 24 41.62 -12.55 1.01
C GLU A 24 41.36 -11.16 0.42
N SER A 25 42.08 -10.79 -0.65
CA SER A 25 41.89 -9.51 -1.34
C SER A 25 40.87 -9.67 -2.47
N LEU A 26 39.71 -9.02 -2.32
CA LEU A 26 38.71 -8.97 -3.38
C LEU A 26 39.33 -8.37 -4.63
N THR A 27 39.06 -8.96 -5.79
CA THR A 27 39.49 -8.36 -7.05
C THR A 27 38.83 -6.99 -7.21
N PRO A 28 39.47 -6.02 -7.89
CA PRO A 28 38.92 -4.66 -8.03
C PRO A 28 37.49 -4.63 -8.58
N LEU A 29 37.17 -5.55 -9.50
CA LEU A 29 35.83 -5.70 -10.08
C LEU A 29 34.82 -6.24 -9.07
N GLU A 30 35.19 -7.22 -8.25
CA GLU A 30 34.29 -7.76 -7.22
C GLU A 30 33.93 -6.71 -6.18
N GLN A 31 34.90 -5.88 -5.75
CA GLN A 31 34.64 -4.79 -4.82
C GLN A 31 33.70 -3.74 -5.44
N GLU A 32 33.91 -3.35 -6.70
CA GLU A 32 33.04 -2.40 -7.41
C GLU A 32 31.59 -2.93 -7.52
N VAL A 33 31.43 -4.21 -7.87
CA VAL A 33 30.12 -4.85 -7.96
C VAL A 33 29.43 -4.91 -6.60
N LEU A 34 30.15 -5.25 -5.53
CA LEU A 34 29.60 -5.27 -4.17
C LEU A 34 29.17 -3.88 -3.69
N ASP A 35 29.95 -2.84 -4.01
CA ASP A 35 29.59 -1.45 -3.71
C ASP A 35 28.30 -1.03 -4.44
N GLU A 36 28.15 -1.39 -5.71
CA GLU A 36 26.93 -1.10 -6.47
C GLU A 36 25.72 -1.90 -5.97
N TYR A 37 25.90 -3.17 -5.57
CA TYR A 37 24.83 -3.93 -4.92
C TYR A 37 24.43 -3.34 -3.57
N ALA A 38 25.39 -2.89 -2.76
CA ALA A 38 25.12 -2.22 -1.49
C ALA A 38 24.34 -0.93 -1.71
N ARG A 39 24.71 -0.15 -2.73
CA ARG A 39 24.01 1.06 -3.14
C ARG A 39 22.61 0.79 -3.64
N LEU A 40 22.44 -0.22 -4.49
CA LEU A 40 21.15 -0.66 -5.00
C LEU A 40 20.23 -1.11 -3.87
N LEU A 41 20.74 -1.93 -2.94
CA LEU A 41 19.99 -2.36 -1.76
C LEU A 41 19.56 -1.18 -0.89
N GLY A 42 20.45 -0.21 -0.69
CA GLY A 42 20.14 1.05 0.00
C GLY A 42 19.00 1.81 -0.69
N ASN A 43 19.07 1.95 -2.02
CA ASN A 43 18.04 2.60 -2.81
C ASN A 43 16.69 1.86 -2.73
N LEU A 44 16.71 0.53 -2.79
CA LEU A 44 15.51 -0.31 -2.76
C LEU A 44 14.83 -0.26 -1.38
N ASN A 45 15.62 -0.25 -0.30
CA ASN A 45 15.11 -0.04 1.06
C ASN A 45 14.49 1.35 1.24
N ASN A 46 15.12 2.39 0.69
CA ASN A 46 14.56 3.75 0.72
C ASN A 46 13.24 3.82 -0.06
N MET A 47 13.20 3.27 -1.28
CA MET A 47 11.97 3.21 -2.08
C MET A 47 10.86 2.44 -1.37
N SER A 48 11.17 1.28 -0.76
CA SER A 48 10.21 0.50 0.02
C SER A 48 9.63 1.31 1.18
N THR A 49 10.48 2.02 1.92
CA THR A 49 10.07 2.88 3.04
C THR A 49 9.17 4.03 2.57
N LEU A 50 9.53 4.69 1.47
CA LEU A 50 8.72 5.76 0.86
C LEU A 50 7.36 5.26 0.40
N LEU A 51 7.32 4.10 -0.26
CA LEU A 51 6.08 3.46 -0.71
C LEU A 51 5.18 3.08 0.46
N LEU A 52 5.75 2.55 1.56
CA LEU A 52 4.99 2.21 2.76
C LEU A 52 4.38 3.46 3.41
N SER A 53 5.15 4.55 3.50
CA SER A 53 4.67 5.85 3.99
C SER A 53 3.53 6.39 3.12
N LEU A 54 3.71 6.37 1.80
CA LEU A 54 2.73 6.86 0.83
C LEU A 54 1.46 5.97 0.79
N SER A 55 1.59 4.67 1.01
CA SER A 55 0.42 3.77 1.06
C SER A 55 -0.43 4.02 2.31
N ASN A 56 0.22 4.21 3.47
CA ASN A 56 -0.46 4.24 4.76
C ASN A 56 -1.04 5.62 5.12
N ALA A 57 -0.31 6.71 4.88
CA ALA A 57 -0.66 8.03 5.41
C ALA A 57 -1.81 8.75 4.66
N PRO A 58 -1.77 8.96 3.33
CA PRO A 58 -2.81 9.68 2.62
C PRO A 58 -4.14 8.90 2.57
N SER A 59 -4.09 7.57 2.50
CA SER A 59 -5.29 6.72 2.40
C SER A 59 -6.18 6.84 3.63
N ALA A 60 -5.61 6.83 4.83
CA ALA A 60 -6.37 6.92 6.09
C ALA A 60 -7.01 8.31 6.27
N ALA A 61 -6.26 9.38 6.01
CA ALA A 61 -6.75 10.75 6.16
C ALA A 61 -7.87 11.08 5.15
N ILE A 62 -7.72 10.63 3.90
CA ILE A 62 -8.75 10.83 2.87
C ILE A 62 -10.02 10.04 3.24
N LEU A 63 -9.89 8.78 3.69
CA LEU A 63 -11.05 7.97 4.09
C LEU A 63 -11.80 8.57 5.28
N ASP A 64 -11.09 9.13 6.27
CA ASP A 64 -11.73 9.81 7.39
C ASP A 64 -12.45 11.09 6.95
N GLY A 65 -11.82 11.87 6.06
CA GLY A 65 -12.44 13.03 5.43
C GLY A 65 -13.72 12.67 4.66
N LEU A 66 -13.69 11.59 3.86
CA LEU A 66 -14.86 11.12 3.11
C LEU A 66 -15.98 10.63 4.03
N ARG A 67 -15.68 9.88 5.10
CA ARG A 67 -16.68 9.48 6.11
C ARG A 67 -17.29 10.68 6.82
N GLY A 68 -16.47 11.68 7.15
CA GLY A 68 -16.93 12.93 7.73
C GLY A 68 -17.86 13.69 6.78
N LEU A 69 -17.53 13.71 5.49
CA LEU A 69 -18.36 14.32 4.44
C LEU A 69 -19.69 13.58 4.29
N GLU A 70 -19.67 12.25 4.19
CA GLU A 70 -20.85 11.39 4.07
C GLU A 70 -21.86 11.62 5.19
N ARG A 71 -21.40 11.70 6.44
CA ARG A 71 -22.27 11.96 7.60
C ARG A 71 -22.94 13.32 7.51
N LYS A 72 -22.17 14.36 7.15
CA LYS A 72 -22.67 15.74 7.03
C LYS A 72 -23.67 15.86 5.88
N THR A 73 -23.36 15.31 4.72
CA THR A 73 -24.25 15.38 3.55
C THR A 73 -25.48 14.52 3.74
N SER A 74 -25.38 13.34 4.37
CA SER A 74 -26.55 12.53 4.76
C SER A 74 -27.49 13.31 5.68
N LEU A 75 -26.94 13.98 6.70
CA LEU A 75 -27.75 14.79 7.60
C LEU A 75 -28.48 15.91 6.85
N VAL A 76 -27.75 16.66 6.01
CA VAL A 76 -28.35 17.71 5.17
C VAL A 76 -29.42 17.14 4.26
N PHE A 77 -29.16 16.00 3.60
CA PHE A 77 -30.12 15.34 2.71
C PHE A 77 -31.37 14.87 3.44
N THR A 78 -31.24 14.28 4.63
CA THR A 78 -32.38 13.86 5.45
C THR A 78 -33.22 15.06 5.89
N LEU A 79 -32.58 16.13 6.38
CA LEU A 79 -33.28 17.35 6.79
C LEU A 79 -34.00 18.00 5.62
N LEU A 80 -33.35 18.06 4.45
CA LEU A 80 -33.96 18.55 3.22
C LEU A 80 -35.17 17.71 2.83
N LYS A 81 -35.05 16.38 2.83
CA LYS A 81 -36.15 15.46 2.50
C LYS A 81 -37.33 15.61 3.46
N ALA A 82 -37.07 15.71 4.76
CA ALA A 82 -38.09 15.92 5.77
C ALA A 82 -38.80 17.27 5.58
N SER A 83 -38.03 18.34 5.32
CA SER A 83 -38.55 19.68 5.03
C SER A 83 -39.47 19.68 3.80
N VAL A 84 -38.99 19.13 2.68
CA VAL A 84 -39.76 19.03 1.44
C VAL A 84 -41.03 18.20 1.65
N TYR A 85 -40.93 17.04 2.30
CA TYR A 85 -42.09 16.18 2.56
C TYR A 85 -43.14 16.89 3.42
N SER A 86 -42.72 17.59 4.48
CA SER A 86 -43.64 18.36 5.33
C SER A 86 -44.35 19.47 4.55
N ILE A 87 -43.63 20.17 3.67
CA ILE A 87 -44.19 21.24 2.85
C ILE A 87 -45.22 20.69 1.85
N VAL A 88 -44.85 19.63 1.12
CA VAL A 88 -45.72 19.01 0.11
C VAL A 88 -46.97 18.40 0.76
N LEU A 89 -46.82 17.76 1.92
CA LEU A 89 -47.95 17.19 2.65
C LEU A 89 -48.90 18.27 3.16
N ASN A 90 -48.39 19.37 3.72
CA ASN A 90 -49.22 20.48 4.16
C ASN A 90 -50.00 21.14 3.01
N GLN A 91 -49.39 21.23 1.82
CA GLN A 91 -50.09 21.72 0.63
C GLN A 91 -51.23 20.79 0.23
N GLN A 92 -50.99 19.48 0.15
CA GLN A 92 -52.02 18.50 -0.17
C GLN A 92 -53.20 18.53 0.82
N ILE A 93 -52.93 18.71 2.11
CA ILE A 93 -53.97 18.83 3.13
C ILE A 93 -54.76 20.13 2.95
N SER A 94 -54.06 21.25 2.70
CA SER A 94 -54.69 22.56 2.49
C SER A 94 -55.60 22.55 1.26
N ASP A 95 -55.10 22.01 0.13
CA ASP A 95 -55.84 21.88 -1.12
C ASP A 95 -57.06 20.94 -0.95
N ALA A 96 -56.91 19.83 -0.23
CA ALA A 96 -58.01 18.91 0.06
C ALA A 96 -59.09 19.52 0.97
N SER A 97 -58.69 20.37 1.92
CA SER A 97 -59.62 21.07 2.82
C SER A 97 -60.33 22.26 2.17
N GLY A 98 -59.72 22.90 1.17
CA GLY A 98 -60.31 24.01 0.42
C GLY A 98 -61.38 23.58 -0.60
N GLY A 99 -61.36 22.32 -1.06
CA GLY A 99 -62.32 21.79 -2.05
C GLY A 99 -63.64 21.28 -1.47
N HIS A 100 -63.82 21.24 -0.15
CA HIS A 100 -65.00 20.65 0.49
C HIS A 100 -66.04 21.66 1.02
N ALA A 101 -65.76 22.97 0.94
CA ALA A 101 -66.63 24.03 1.45
C ALA A 101 -67.58 24.63 0.39
N GLU A 102 -67.44 24.29 -0.89
CA GLU A 102 -68.20 24.90 -1.99
C GLU A 102 -69.24 23.92 -2.57
N GLY A 103 -70.14 23.41 -1.72
CA GLY A 103 -71.13 22.41 -2.13
C GLY A 103 -72.31 22.24 -1.18
N ARG A 104 -72.72 23.29 -0.45
CA ARG A 104 -73.96 23.29 0.33
C ARG A 104 -74.43 24.71 0.57
N GLU A 105 -75.24 25.24 -0.36
CA GLU A 105 -76.28 26.23 -0.09
C GLU A 105 -77.26 26.25 -1.28
N ASP A 106 -78.48 25.82 -0.95
CA ASP A 106 -79.82 25.87 -1.58
C ASP A 106 -80.04 26.49 -2.97
#